data_AF-A0A3C2E763-F1
#
_entry.id   AF-A0A3C2E763-F1
#
_cell.length_a   1.000
_cell.length_b   1.000
_cell.length_c   1.000
_cell.angle_alpha   90.00
_cell.angle_beta   90.00
_cell.angle_gamma   90.00
#
_symmetry.space_group_name_H-M   'P 1'
#
loop_
_entity.id
_entity.type
_entity.pdbx_description
1 polymer ?
#
loop_
_entity_poly.entity_id
_entity_poly.type
_entity_poly.pdbx_seq_one_letter_code
_entity_poly.pdbx_strand_id
1 'polypeptide(L)' 'IENYSRYLTGRKPGEPPPTLFEYLPEDALIFVDESHVAIPQIGAMYKGDFSRKKTLTDHGFRLPSCLDNR' A
#
# COMPACT_ATOMS: atom_id res chain seq x y z
N ILE A 1 3.61 -12.12 7.10
CA ILE A 1 4.46 -11.20 7.92
C ILE A 1 4.16 -9.74 7.56
N GLU A 2 4.03 -9.43 6.28
CA GLU A 2 3.69 -8.14 5.68
C GLU A 2 2.46 -7.44 6.29
N ASN A 3 1.45 -8.17 6.79
CA ASN A 3 0.30 -7.59 7.51
C ASN A 3 0.67 -6.86 8.82
N TYR A 4 1.92 -7.02 9.29
CA TYR A 4 2.46 -6.36 10.46
C TYR A 4 3.51 -5.28 10.09
N SER A 5 3.58 -4.88 8.80
CA SER A 5 4.53 -3.90 8.26
C SER A 5 4.62 -2.63 9.12
N ARG A 6 3.48 -2.09 9.56
CA ARG A 6 3.43 -0.94 10.47
C ARG A 6 4.33 -1.10 11.69
N TYR A 7 4.24 -2.24 12.37
CA TYR A 7 5.00 -2.51 13.58
C TYR A 7 6.49 -2.75 13.29
N LEU A 8 6.78 -3.41 12.17
CA LEU A 8 8.15 -3.73 11.76
C LEU A 8 8.93 -2.50 11.29
N THR A 9 8.22 -1.49 10.78
CA THR A 9 8.80 -0.26 10.22
C THR A 9 8.70 0.93 11.17
N GLY A 10 8.10 0.75 12.35
CA GLY A 10 7.93 1.82 13.35
C GLY A 10 6.96 2.93 12.94
N ARG A 11 6.12 2.70 11.93
CA ARG A 11 5.15 3.68 11.40
C ARG A 11 3.94 3.81 12.32
N LYS A 12 3.32 5.00 12.33
CA LYS A 12 2.05 5.23 13.06
C LYS A 12 0.87 4.67 12.26
N PRO A 13 -0.28 4.39 12.92
CA PRO A 13 -1.50 4.00 12.22
C PRO A 13 -1.87 5.02 11.14
N GLY A 14 -2.16 4.53 9.94
CA GLY A 14 -2.48 5.36 8.79
C GLY A 14 -1.30 6.07 8.12
N GLU A 15 -0.06 5.90 8.56
CA GLU A 15 1.10 6.36 7.77
C GLU A 15 1.31 5.45 6.55
N PRO A 16 1.76 6.00 5.40
CA PRO A 16 2.12 5.18 4.24
C PRO A 16 3.21 4.15 4.60
N PRO A 17 3.08 2.89 4.13
CA PRO A 17 4.15 1.93 4.30
C PRO A 17 5.34 2.29 3.40
N PRO A 18 6.55 1.77 3.71
CA PRO A 18 7.66 1.87 2.79
C PRO A 18 7.31 1.17 1.47
N THR A 19 7.65 1.83 0.37
CA THR A 19 7.47 1.30 -0.98
C THR A 19 8.82 1.28 -1.71
N LEU A 20 8.85 0.78 -2.95
CA LEU A 20 10.05 0.80 -3.78
C LEU A 20 10.64 2.22 -3.91
N PHE A 21 9.81 3.27 -3.88
CA PHE A 21 10.26 4.65 -4.02
C PHE A 21 11.23 5.10 -2.93
N GLU A 22 11.19 4.52 -1.73
CA GLU A 22 12.12 4.87 -0.64
C GLU A 22 13.54 4.33 -0.88
N TYR A 23 13.71 3.40 -1.84
CA TYR A 23 14.99 2.81 -2.20
C TYR A 23 15.59 3.41 -3.46
N LEU A 24 14.86 4.28 -4.16
CA LEU A 24 15.33 4.95 -5.36
C LEU A 24 16.06 6.25 -4.98
N PRO A 25 17.09 6.65 -5.76
CA PRO A 25 17.64 8.00 -5.68
C PRO A 25 16.56 9.06 -5.88
N GLU A 26 16.72 10.23 -5.26
CA GLU A 26 15.77 11.35 -5.40
C GLU A 26 15.64 11.85 -6.85
N ASP A 27 16.68 11.65 -7.67
CA ASP A 27 16.76 12.02 -9.08
C ASP A 27 16.43 10.86 -10.04
N ALA A 28 15.85 9.78 -9.53
CA ALA A 28 15.47 8.64 -10.36
C ALA A 28 14.43 9.02 -11.44
N LEU A 29 14.66 8.53 -12.66
CA LEU A 29 13.73 8.68 -13.78
C LEU A 29 12.73 7.51 -13.80
N ILE A 30 11.44 7.83 -13.81
CA ILE A 30 10.36 6.85 -13.85
C ILE A 30 9.69 6.91 -15.22
N PHE A 31 9.57 5.76 -15.87
CA PHE A 31 8.78 5.58 -17.08
C PHE A 31 7.46 4.89 -16.73
N VAL A 32 6.36 5.47 -17.20
CA VAL A 32 5.03 4.89 -17.09
C VAL A 32 4.60 4.47 -18.48
N ASP A 33 4.82 3.20 -18.79
CA ASP A 33 4.34 2.60 -20.03
C ASP A 33 2.81 2.51 -20.01
N GLU A 34 2.19 2.65 -21.19
CA GLU A 34 0.74 2.70 -21.37
C GLU A 34 0.03 3.61 -20.34
N SER A 35 0.50 4.86 -20.23
CA SER A 35 0.07 5.81 -19.20
C SER A 35 -1.46 6.04 -19.15
N HIS A 36 -2.13 5.92 -20.30
CA HIS A 36 -3.60 6.01 -20.40
C HIS A 36 -4.34 4.89 -19.65
N VAL A 37 -3.68 3.77 -19.37
CA VAL A 37 -4.17 2.67 -18.51
C VAL A 37 -3.52 2.72 -17.13
N ALA A 38 -2.20 2.88 -17.07
CA ALA A 38 -1.44 2.78 -15.83
C ALA A 38 -1.77 3.89 -14.81
N ILE A 39 -2.01 5.13 -15.27
CA ILE A 39 -2.37 6.25 -14.38
C ILE A 39 -3.73 5.99 -13.69
N PRO A 40 -4.82 5.67 -14.42
CA PRO A 40 -6.08 5.25 -13.79
C PRO A 40 -5.93 4.06 -12.86
N GLN A 41 -5.11 3.07 -13.22
CA GLN A 41 -4.86 1.89 -12.40
C GLN A 41 -4.26 2.26 -11.04
N ILE A 42 -3.19 3.07 -11.02
CA ILE A 42 -2.55 3.55 -9.78
C ILE A 42 -3.56 4.29 -8.90
N GLY A 43 -4.40 5.15 -9.49
CA GLY A 43 -5.45 5.88 -8.76
C GLY A 43 -6.51 4.99 -8.11
N ALA A 44 -6.72 3.77 -8.63
CA ALA A 44 -7.69 2.81 -8.11
C ALA A 44 -7.11 1.84 -7.05
N MET A 45 -5.78 1.68 -6.99
CA MET A 45 -5.11 0.66 -6.17
C MET A 45 -5.52 0.73 -4.69
N TYR A 46 -5.47 1.92 -4.08
CA TYR A 46 -5.79 2.08 -2.66
C TYR A 46 -7.21 1.61 -2.32
N LYS A 47 -8.21 2.04 -3.10
CA LYS A 47 -9.62 1.69 -2.82
C LYS A 47 -9.87 0.19 -3.01
N GLY A 48 -9.28 -0.40 -4.05
CA GLY A 48 -9.41 -1.84 -4.33
C GLY A 48 -8.74 -2.70 -3.26
N ASP A 49 -7.56 -2.29 -2.76
CA ASP A 49 -6.88 -2.98 -1.67
C ASP A 49 -7.62 -2.82 -0.33
N PHE A 50 -8.02 -1.59 0.01
CA PHE A 50 -8.79 -1.30 1.22
C PHE A 50 -10.06 -2.13 1.30
N SER A 51 -10.84 -2.20 0.23
CA SER A 51 -12.10 -2.96 0.21
C SER A 51 -11.87 -4.45 0.51
N ARG A 52 -10.82 -5.06 -0.03
CA ARG A 52 -10.51 -6.49 0.20
C ARG A 52 -10.02 -6.72 1.62
N LYS A 53 -9.11 -5.87 2.11
CA LYS A 53 -8.55 -6.02 3.46
C LYS A 53 -9.58 -5.73 4.55
N LYS A 54 -10.48 -4.78 4.33
CA LYS A 54 -11.58 -4.48 5.26
C LYS A 54 -12.43 -5.73 5.52
N THR A 55 -12.82 -6.45 4.46
CA THR A 55 -13.56 -7.72 4.61
C THR A 55 -12.82 -8.73 5.47
N LEU A 56 -11.50 -8.85 5.33
CA LEU A 56 -10.69 -9.76 6.16
C LEU A 56 -10.68 -9.35 7.64
N THR A 57 -10.63 -8.05 7.91
CA THR A 57 -10.71 -7.52 9.28
C THR A 57 -12.10 -7.70 9.88
N ASP A 58 -13.16 -7.38 9.13
CA ASP A 58 -14.55 -7.45 9.57
C ASP A 58 -14.95 -8.89 9.95
N HIS A 59 -14.38 -9.89 9.28
CA HIS A 59 -14.60 -11.32 9.58
C HIS A 59 -13.53 -11.96 10.47
N GLY A 60 -12.64 -11.17 11.08
CA GLY A 60 -11.67 -11.67 12.08
C GLY A 60 -10.50 -12.48 11.52
N PHE A 61 -10.29 -12.50 10.20
CA PHE A 61 -9.15 -13.18 9.57
C PHE A 61 -7.83 -12.42 9.75
N ARG A 62 -7.90 -11.09 9.90
CA ARG A 62 -6.73 -10.22 10.08
C ARG A 62 -7.00 -9.13 11.11
N LEU A 63 -5.96 -8.73 11.83
CA LEU A 63 -6.02 -7.57 12.73
C LEU A 63 -6.24 -6.27 11.92
N PRO A 64 -6.88 -5.23 12.50
CA PRO A 64 -7.06 -3.94 11.83
C PRO A 64 -5.77 -3.29 11.31
N SER A 65 -4.62 -3.62 11.92
CA SER A 65 -3.31 -3.14 11.48
C SER A 65 -2.92 -3.58 10.06
N CYS A 66 -3.57 -4.60 9.49
CA CYS A 66 -3.29 -5.02 8.11
C CYS A 66 -3.64 -3.95 7.08
N LEU A 67 -4.56 -3.03 7.41
CA LEU A 67 -4.96 -1.92 6.56
C LEU A 67 -3.86 -0.87 6.38
N ASP A 68 -2.85 -0.88 7.25
CA ASP A 68 -1.73 0.07 7.18
C ASP A 68 -0.62 -0.39 6.21
N ASN A 69 -0.61 -1.65 5.81
CA ASN A 69 0.24 -2.14 4.72
C ASN A 69 -0.47 -1.95 3.38
N ARG A 70 -0.71 -0.69 2.98
CA ARG A 70 -1.56 -0.30 1.85
C ARG A 70 -0.79 0.23 0.64
#